data_AF-A0AAE6MN67-F1
#
_entry.id   AF-A0AAE6MN67-F1
#
_cell.length_a   1.000
_cell.length_b   1.000
_cell.length_c   1.000
_cell.angle_alpha   90.00
_cell.angle_beta   90.00
_cell.angle_gamma   90.00
#
_symmetry.space_group_name_H-M   'P 1'
#
loop_
_entity.id
_entity.type
_entity.pdbx_description
1 polymer ?
#
loop_
_entity_poly.entity_id
_entity_poly.type
_entity_poly.pdbx_seq_one_letter_code
_entity_poly.pdbx_strand_id
1 'polypeptide(L)'
;MLSEEKVNSIEFVERLKKVADVKEDQALAEIFGLSKASFSYAKKNNSFSAEMLSNFAERFNCDLHWLITGKEKTQALKATEKMLLTAFNELDDKQQLQAVVFVGNLAQGGTSSPTANISQHAGENAYNVGGDFNFNQK
;
A
#
# COMPACT_ATOMS: atom_id res chain seq x y z
N MET A 1 21.90 -8.96 15.49
CA MET A 1 21.53 -8.38 16.80
C MET A 1 20.32 -7.50 16.57
N LEU A 2 19.15 -7.93 17.04
CA LEU A 2 17.99 -7.03 17.11
C LEU A 2 18.30 -6.03 18.22
N SER A 3 18.38 -4.75 17.87
CA SER A 3 18.53 -3.65 18.81
C SER A 3 17.50 -3.81 19.92
N GLU A 4 17.90 -3.74 21.19
CA GLU A 4 16.99 -3.72 22.34
C GLU A 4 16.22 -2.38 22.38
N GLU A 5 15.37 -2.15 21.38
CA GLU A 5 14.41 -1.07 21.38
C GLU A 5 13.29 -1.51 22.33
N LYS A 6 13.38 -1.02 23.57
CA LYS A 6 12.43 -1.33 24.64
C LYS A 6 11.03 -0.94 24.19
N VAL A 7 10.18 -1.94 23.95
CA VAL A 7 8.77 -1.71 23.59
C VAL A 7 8.13 -0.81 24.66
N ASN A 8 7.65 0.35 24.23
CA ASN A 8 6.90 1.23 25.11
C ASN A 8 5.53 0.58 25.39
N SER A 9 5.40 -0.03 26.58
CA SER A 9 4.21 -0.78 26.99
C SER A 9 2.92 0.04 26.89
N ILE A 10 2.97 1.36 27.12
CA ILE A 10 1.80 2.23 27.03
C ILE A 10 1.33 2.31 25.58
N GLU A 11 2.24 2.66 24.66
CA GLU A 11 1.90 2.77 23.23
C GLU A 11 1.47 1.43 22.64
N PHE A 12 2.10 0.33 23.08
CA PHE A 12 1.73 -1.02 22.68
C PHE A 12 0.29 -1.36 23.06
N VAL A 13 -0.11 -1.08 24.32
CA VAL A 13 -1.49 -1.32 24.77
C VAL A 13 -2.49 -0.41 24.06
N GLU A 14 -2.12 0.84 23.78
CA GLU A 14 -2.99 1.73 22.99
C GLU A 14 -3.16 1.25 21.55
N ARG A 15 -2.13 0.64 20.93
CA ARG A 15 -2.28 -0.03 19.63
C ARG A 15 -3.22 -1.23 19.71
N LEU A 16 -3.09 -2.08 20.73
CA LEU A 16 -3.99 -3.22 20.94
C LEU A 16 -5.45 -2.75 21.06
N LYS A 17 -5.69 -1.71 21.87
CA LYS A 17 -7.00 -1.09 22.02
C LYS A 17 -7.57 -0.56 20.71
N LYS A 18 -6.75 0.13 19.93
CA LYS A 18 -7.13 0.66 18.62
C LYS A 18 -7.54 -0.44 17.64
N VAL A 19 -6.77 -1.54 17.60
CA VAL A 19 -7.08 -2.68 16.73
C VAL A 19 -8.37 -3.38 17.15
N ALA A 20 -8.58 -3.53 18.46
CA ALA A 20 -9.77 -4.17 19.00
C ALA A 20 -11.01 -3.24 19.11
N ASP A 21 -10.88 -1.96 18.73
CA ASP A 21 -11.90 -0.91 18.92
C ASP A 21 -12.46 -0.85 20.37
N VAL A 22 -11.56 -0.92 21.35
CA VAL A 22 -11.92 -0.84 22.78
C VAL A 22 -11.21 0.31 23.47
N LYS A 23 -11.88 0.92 24.45
CA LYS A 23 -11.33 2.05 25.22
C LYS A 23 -10.70 1.61 26.55
N GLU A 24 -11.28 0.58 27.15
CA GLU A 24 -10.97 0.14 28.51
C GLU A 24 -9.97 -1.03 28.52
N ASP A 25 -9.00 -0.98 29.42
CA ASP A 25 -8.05 -2.09 29.67
C ASP A 25 -8.80 -3.38 30.05
N GLN A 26 -9.97 -3.25 30.69
CA GLN A 26 -10.81 -4.38 31.08
C GLN A 26 -11.35 -5.15 29.87
N ALA A 27 -11.83 -4.45 28.85
CA ALA A 27 -12.33 -5.08 27.62
C ALA A 27 -11.20 -5.78 26.87
N LEU A 28 -10.00 -5.19 26.87
CA LEU A 28 -8.83 -5.81 26.29
C LEU A 28 -8.37 -7.05 27.08
N ALA A 29 -8.44 -7.03 28.42
CA ALA A 29 -8.15 -8.19 29.25
C ALA A 29 -9.10 -9.36 28.95
N GLU A 30 -10.39 -9.08 28.73
CA GLU A 30 -11.39 -10.09 28.34
C GLU A 30 -11.09 -10.70 26.97
N ILE A 31 -10.62 -9.91 26.01
CA ILE A 31 -10.18 -10.41 24.68
C ILE A 31 -9.03 -11.40 24.82
N PHE A 32 -8.09 -11.14 25.73
CA PHE A 32 -6.97 -12.04 26.02
C PHE A 32 -7.33 -13.19 26.98
N GLY A 33 -8.55 -13.23 27.51
CA GLY A 33 -8.95 -14.22 28.53
C GLY A 33 -8.21 -14.05 29.87
N LEU A 34 -7.76 -12.84 30.18
CA LEU A 34 -6.99 -12.53 31.39
C LEU A 34 -7.85 -11.84 32.45
N SER A 35 -7.52 -12.09 33.73
CA SER A 35 -8.04 -11.26 34.82
C SER A 35 -7.48 -9.84 34.73
N LYS A 36 -8.17 -8.85 35.31
CA LYS A 36 -7.70 -7.46 35.38
C LYS A 36 -6.31 -7.35 36.03
N ALA A 37 -6.06 -8.13 37.08
CA ALA A 37 -4.77 -8.15 37.77
C ALA A 37 -3.65 -8.74 36.88
N SER A 38 -3.94 -9.86 36.21
CA SER A 38 -3.01 -10.51 35.28
C SER A 38 -2.68 -9.60 34.09
N PHE A 39 -3.69 -8.93 33.53
CA PHE A 39 -3.48 -7.97 32.45
C PHE A 39 -2.65 -6.77 32.89
N SER A 40 -2.93 -6.20 34.07
CA SER A 40 -2.14 -5.08 34.61
C SER A 40 -0.68 -5.47 34.86
N TYR A 41 -0.44 -6.70 35.32
CA TYR A 41 0.91 -7.26 35.45
C TYR A 41 1.57 -7.43 34.08
N ALA A 42 0.87 -8.00 33.11
CA ALA A 42 1.39 -8.23 31.76
C ALA A 42 1.74 -6.93 31.05
N LYS A 43 0.89 -5.92 31.16
CA LYS A 43 1.16 -4.54 30.71
C LYS A 43 2.43 -4.00 31.37
N LYS A 44 2.51 -3.98 32.70
CA LYS A 44 3.64 -3.39 33.42
C LYS A 44 4.98 -4.07 33.08
N ASN A 45 4.97 -5.40 32.91
CA ASN A 45 6.19 -6.20 32.69
C ASN A 45 6.44 -6.55 31.21
N ASN A 46 5.58 -6.09 30.30
CA ASN A 46 5.61 -6.46 28.88
C ASN A 46 5.64 -7.99 28.66
N SER A 47 4.87 -8.73 29.46
CA SER A 47 4.92 -10.20 29.53
C SER A 47 3.80 -10.88 28.74
N PHE A 48 3.36 -10.27 27.64
CA PHE A 48 2.44 -10.92 26.71
C PHE A 48 3.16 -12.06 25.99
N SER A 49 2.58 -13.26 25.98
CA SER A 49 3.19 -14.39 25.29
C SER A 49 3.11 -14.22 23.77
N ALA A 50 4.06 -14.79 23.04
CA ALA A 50 4.03 -14.77 21.58
C ALA A 50 2.74 -15.39 21.01
N GLU A 51 2.21 -16.42 21.69
CA GLU A 51 0.94 -17.06 21.34
C GLU A 51 -0.25 -16.11 21.50
N MET A 52 -0.34 -15.39 22.63
CA MET A 52 -1.39 -14.38 22.84
C MET A 52 -1.39 -13.32 21.73
N LEU A 53 -0.20 -12.85 21.37
CA LEU A 53 -0.06 -11.82 20.33
C LEU A 53 -0.34 -12.34 18.93
N SER A 54 0.06 -13.57 18.63
CA SER A 54 -0.23 -14.21 17.34
C SER A 54 -1.73 -14.45 17.18
N ASN A 55 -2.39 -15.01 18.20
CA ASN A 55 -3.84 -15.21 18.20
C ASN A 55 -4.60 -13.89 18.08
N PHE A 56 -4.12 -12.83 18.75
CA PHE A 56 -4.70 -11.49 18.60
C PHE A 56 -4.53 -10.97 17.16
N ALA A 57 -3.33 -11.06 16.61
CA ALA A 57 -3.04 -10.60 15.25
C ALA A 57 -3.88 -11.33 14.19
N GLU A 58 -4.04 -12.65 14.33
CA GLU A 58 -4.90 -13.45 13.46
C GLU A 58 -6.38 -13.08 13.61
N ARG A 59 -6.86 -12.94 14.85
CA ARG A 59 -8.26 -12.59 15.15
C ARG A 59 -8.68 -11.25 14.55
N PHE A 60 -7.78 -10.27 14.56
CA PHE A 60 -8.06 -8.91 14.08
C PHE A 60 -7.41 -8.59 12.72
N ASN A 61 -6.84 -9.59 12.04
CA ASN A 61 -6.17 -9.46 10.75
C ASN A 61 -5.18 -8.28 10.71
N CYS A 62 -4.28 -8.20 11.70
CA CYS A 62 -3.30 -7.13 11.82
C CYS A 62 -1.85 -7.62 11.70
N ASP A 63 -0.95 -6.77 11.23
CA ASP A 63 0.48 -7.09 11.15
C ASP A 63 1.11 -7.12 12.55
N LEU A 64 1.64 -8.28 12.94
CA LEU A 64 2.25 -8.49 14.26
C LEU A 64 3.50 -7.60 14.46
N HIS A 65 4.27 -7.35 13.40
CA HIS A 65 5.45 -6.50 13.48
C HIS A 65 5.08 -5.06 13.80
N TRP A 66 4.09 -4.50 13.11
CA TRP A 66 3.51 -3.19 13.39
C TRP A 66 2.88 -3.15 14.77
N LEU A 67 2.17 -4.20 15.19
CA LEU A 67 1.53 -4.25 16.51
C LEU A 67 2.57 -4.05 17.63
N ILE A 68 3.69 -4.77 17.55
CA ILE A 68 4.76 -4.72 18.54
C ILE A 68 5.55 -3.41 18.44
N THR A 69 6.01 -3.06 17.23
CA THR A 69 6.98 -1.97 17.03
C THR A 69 6.36 -0.60 16.79
N GLY A 70 5.08 -0.54 16.40
CA GLY A 70 4.44 0.66 15.86
C GLY A 70 4.97 1.10 14.50
N LYS A 71 5.94 0.39 13.93
CA LYS A 71 6.55 0.71 12.63
C LYS A 71 5.71 0.04 11.56
N GLU A 72 5.07 0.84 10.72
CA GLU A 72 4.41 0.30 9.55
C GLU A 72 5.46 -0.30 8.64
N LYS A 73 5.14 -1.47 8.07
CA LYS A 73 5.86 -2.01 6.94
C LYS A 73 5.47 -1.26 5.66
N THR A 74 5.37 0.06 5.73
CA THR A 74 5.14 0.88 4.54
C THR A 74 6.46 0.94 3.77
N GLN A 75 6.52 0.19 2.67
CA GLN A 75 7.40 0.62 1.59
C GLN A 75 6.91 2.00 1.18
N ALA A 76 7.68 3.03 1.52
CA ALA A 76 7.39 4.38 1.07
C ALA A 76 7.35 4.35 -0.46
N LEU A 77 6.16 4.55 -1.03
CA LEU A 77 6.01 4.67 -2.48
C LEU A 77 6.97 5.74 -2.99
N LYS A 78 7.76 5.40 -4.01
CA LYS A 78 8.61 6.36 -4.73
C LYS A 78 7.72 7.46 -5.31
N ALA A 79 8.31 8.62 -5.58
CA ALA A 79 7.57 9.76 -6.17
C ALA A 79 6.75 9.36 -7.41
N THR A 80 7.33 8.51 -8.28
CA THR A 80 6.67 7.98 -9.48
C THR A 80 5.48 7.08 -9.17
N GLU A 81 5.57 6.24 -8.14
CA GLU A 81 4.48 5.34 -7.74
C GLU A 81 3.31 6.13 -7.15
N LYS A 82 3.61 7.16 -6.34
CA LYS A 82 2.59 8.10 -5.84
C LYS A 82 1.90 8.85 -6.98
N MET A 83 2.68 9.37 -7.93
CA MET A 83 2.13 10.09 -9.08
C MET A 83 1.24 9.19 -9.94
N LEU A 84 1.66 7.93 -10.17
CA LEU A 84 0.86 6.96 -10.90
C LEU A 84 -0.45 6.64 -10.19
N LEU A 85 -0.40 6.44 -8.86
CA LEU A 85 -1.60 6.14 -8.07
C LEU A 85 -2.57 7.33 -8.03
N THR A 86 -2.05 8.55 -7.89
CA THR A 86 -2.86 9.77 -7.96
C THR A 86 -3.55 9.90 -9.32
N ALA A 87 -2.78 9.79 -10.41
CA ALA A 87 -3.32 9.87 -11.76
C ALA A 87 -4.35 8.78 -12.02
N PHE A 88 -4.11 7.55 -11.55
CA PHE A 88 -5.04 6.43 -11.72
C PHE A 88 -6.37 6.64 -11.01
N ASN A 89 -6.35 7.21 -9.79
CA ASN A 89 -7.57 7.51 -9.03
C ASN A 89 -8.41 8.64 -9.63
N GLU A 90 -7.81 9.50 -10.46
CA GLU A 90 -8.52 10.57 -11.18
C GLU A 90 -9.23 10.07 -12.46
N LEU A 91 -8.92 8.85 -12.90
CA LEU A 91 -9.53 8.21 -14.07
C LEU A 91 -10.91 7.61 -13.74
N ASP A 92 -11.80 7.59 -14.72
CA ASP A 92 -13.05 6.82 -14.65
C ASP A 92 -12.80 5.31 -14.77
N ASP A 93 -13.79 4.49 -14.39
CA ASP A 93 -13.68 3.02 -14.38
C ASP A 93 -13.20 2.43 -15.73
N LYS A 94 -13.61 3.03 -16.86
CA LYS A 94 -13.22 2.57 -18.20
C LYS A 94 -11.76 2.90 -18.49
N GLN A 95 -11.31 4.09 -18.11
CA GLN A 95 -9.92 4.54 -18.24
C GLN A 95 -8.99 3.75 -17.30
N GLN A 96 -9.43 3.46 -16.08
CA GLN A 96 -8.71 2.60 -15.14
C GLN A 96 -8.50 1.20 -15.73
N LEU A 97 -9.54 0.59 -16.31
CA LEU A 97 -9.44 -0.71 -16.98
C LEU A 97 -8.44 -0.69 -18.14
N GLN A 98 -8.46 0.37 -18.96
CA GLN A 98 -7.50 0.54 -20.06
C GLN A 98 -6.07 0.67 -19.55
N ALA A 99 -5.85 1.43 -18.48
CA ALA A 99 -4.53 1.58 -17.85
C ALA A 99 -4.03 0.23 -17.31
N VAL A 100 -4.89 -0.57 -16.68
CA VAL A 100 -4.53 -1.92 -16.20
C VAL A 100 -4.13 -2.84 -17.37
N VAL A 101 -4.89 -2.85 -18.47
CA VAL A 101 -4.56 -3.64 -19.67
C VAL A 101 -3.22 -3.19 -20.27
N PHE A 102 -3.00 -1.88 -20.37
CA PHE A 102 -1.76 -1.32 -20.90
C PHE A 102 -0.54 -1.75 -20.07
N VAL A 103 -0.62 -1.60 -18.74
CA VAL A 103 0.46 -2.03 -17.83
C VAL A 103 0.67 -3.55 -17.88
N GLY A 104 -0.42 -4.32 -17.99
CA GLY A 104 -0.35 -5.78 -18.15
C GLY A 104 0.40 -6.19 -19.41
N ASN A 105 0.14 -5.55 -20.54
CA ASN A 105 0.84 -5.80 -21.81
C ASN A 105 2.32 -5.40 -21.74
N LEU A 106 2.63 -4.27 -21.08
CA LEU A 106 4.00 -3.81 -20.87
C LEU A 106 4.81 -4.79 -20.02
N ALA A 107 4.21 -5.32 -18.94
CA ALA A 107 4.85 -6.28 -18.05
C ALA A 107 5.13 -7.64 -18.71
N GLN A 108 4.31 -8.03 -19.69
CA GLN A 108 4.48 -9.27 -20.47
C GLN A 108 5.52 -9.12 -21.61
N GLY A 109 6.17 -7.96 -21.73
CA GLY A 109 7.16 -7.70 -22.78
C GLY A 109 6.53 -7.52 -24.17
N GLY A 110 5.20 -7.36 -24.25
CA GLY A 110 4.49 -7.12 -25.49
C GLY A 110 4.58 -5.66 -25.89
N THR A 111 5.48 -5.31 -26.79
CA THR A 111 5.53 -4.00 -27.47
C THR A 111 4.44 -3.84 -28.54
N SER A 112 3.29 -4.51 -28.36
CA SER A 112 2.10 -4.25 -29.17
C SER A 112 1.35 -3.09 -28.53
N SER A 113 1.74 -1.88 -28.93
CA SER A 113 0.93 -0.68 -28.79
C SER A 113 -0.54 -1.03 -29.05
N PRO A 114 -1.51 -0.56 -28.24
CA PRO A 114 -2.90 -0.65 -28.63
C PRO A 114 -2.98 0.07 -29.97
N THR A 115 -3.27 -0.69 -31.01
CA THR A 115 -3.43 -0.20 -32.36
C THR A 115 -4.68 0.69 -32.31
N ALA A 116 -4.47 1.96 -31.99
CA ALA A 116 -5.40 3.00 -32.35
C ALA A 116 -5.44 2.95 -33.87
N ASN A 117 -6.47 2.29 -34.41
CA ASN A 117 -6.89 2.48 -35.78
C ASN A 117 -7.25 3.96 -35.90
N ILE A 118 -6.26 4.79 -36.20
CA ILE A 118 -6.47 6.13 -36.74
C ILE A 118 -7.02 5.87 -38.15
N SER A 119 -8.34 5.72 -38.25
CA SER A 119 -9.04 5.91 -39.51
C SER A 119 -8.79 7.37 -39.91
N GLN A 120 -7.76 7.59 -40.73
CA GLN A 120 -7.62 8.82 -41.49
C GLN A 120 -8.78 8.82 -42.49
N HIS A 121 -9.90 9.42 -42.10
CA HIS A 121 -10.91 9.80 -43.06
C HIS A 121 -10.23 10.84 -43.95
N ALA A 122 -9.98 10.46 -45.21
CA ALA A 122 -9.50 11.35 -46.26
C ALA A 122 -10.60 12.38 -46.54
N GLY A 123 -10.65 13.42 -45.70
CA GLY A 123 -11.33 14.67 -45.97
C GLY A 123 -10.31 15.63 -46.58
N GLU A 124 -10.52 15.93 -47.86
CA GLU A 124 -9.72 16.82 -48.68
C GLU A 124 -9.43 18.16 -47.96
N ASN A 125 -8.15 18.49 -47.79
CA ASN A 125 -7.55 19.82 -47.99
C ASN A 125 -6.07 19.77 -47.62
N ALA A 126 -5.25 19.36 -48.59
CA ALA A 126 -3.80 19.37 -48.50
C ALA A 126 -3.28 20.80 -48.60
N TYR A 127 -2.76 21.36 -47.50
CA TYR A 127 -1.79 22.43 -47.55
C TYR A 127 -0.40 21.84 -47.28
N ASN A 128 0.27 21.45 -48.36
CA ASN A 128 1.66 21.01 -48.34
C ASN A 128 2.56 22.25 -48.28
N VAL A 129 2.99 22.65 -47.07
CA VAL A 129 4.03 23.69 -46.91
C VAL A 129 5.38 22.99 -46.98
N GLY A 130 5.95 22.99 -48.18
CA GLY A 130 7.25 22.41 -48.46
C GLY A 130 8.38 23.06 -47.66
N GLY A 131 9.30 22.23 -47.19
CA GLY A 131 10.60 22.61 -46.64
C GLY A 131 11.59 21.49 -46.93
N ASP A 132 12.14 21.49 -48.14
CA ASP A 132 13.26 20.62 -48.53
C ASP A 132 14.52 21.03 -47.74
N PHE A 133 15.01 20.15 -46.86
CA PHE A 133 16.36 20.23 -46.30
C PHE A 133 17.16 19.02 -46.80
N ASN A 134 17.94 19.23 -47.86
CA ASN A 134 18.85 18.23 -48.40
C ASN A 134 20.28 18.54 -47.93
N PHE A 135 20.78 17.80 -46.94
CA PHE A 135 22.19 17.82 -46.56
C PHE A 135 22.92 16.75 -47.39
N ASN A 136 23.63 17.18 -48.44
CA ASN A 136 24.60 16.33 -49.10
C ASN A 136 26.00 16.86 -48.81
N GLN A 137 26.70 16.18 -47.90
CA GLN A 137 28.10 16.42 -47.57
C GLN A 137 28.99 16.03 -48.75
N LYS A 138 29.93 16.90 -49.10
CA LYS A 138 31.23 16.54 -49.68
C LYS A 138 32.31 17.41 -49.08
#